data_AF-A0A956W227-F1
#
_entry.id   AF-A0A956W227-F1
#
_cell.length_a   1.000
_cell.length_b   1.000
_cell.length_c   1.000
_cell.angle_alpha   90.00
_cell.angle_beta   90.00
_cell.angle_gamma   90.00
#
_symmetry.space_group_name_H-M   'P 1'
#
loop_
_entity.id
_entity.type
_entity.pdbx_description
1 polymer ?
#
loop_
_entity_poly.entity_id
_entity_poly.type
_entity_poly.pdbx_seq_one_letter_code
_entity_poly.pdbx_strand_id
1 'polypeptide(L)'
;MRLGIAGYGSIGQYLGGVFGAAHDIVVYDPPKGIGSCAEMDTCEWVFISVPTPELPDGSCDTSYVESVVRTLTPARGFICHSTVAVGTTERLSARYGKRIVFVPEFAGEAPDHRYRNIENRTFFILGGEPEATTEVEPIFASVYGASCRFSHVSPREAEIVKYMENAFLALKVTFCNEFFDLAQAVGVDYERIRGLWLQ
;
A
#
# COMPACT_ATOMS: atom_id res chain seq x y z
N MET A 1 -7.14 18.78 6.02
CA MET A 1 -5.72 19.01 6.40
C MET A 1 -4.86 19.08 5.15
N ARG A 2 -3.57 19.41 5.27
CA ARG A 2 -2.62 19.37 4.16
C ARG A 2 -1.86 18.03 4.19
N LEU A 3 -2.08 17.21 3.18
CA LEU A 3 -1.51 15.87 3.05
C LEU A 3 -0.55 15.82 1.86
N GLY A 4 0.59 15.17 2.05
CA GLY A 4 1.56 14.95 0.99
C GLY A 4 1.43 13.56 0.38
N ILE A 5 1.78 13.40 -0.89
CA ILE A 5 1.91 12.11 -1.58
C ILE A 5 3.30 12.04 -2.22
N ALA A 6 4.17 11.19 -1.68
CA ALA A 6 5.48 10.89 -2.24
C ALA A 6 5.40 9.66 -3.15
N GLY A 7 5.62 9.86 -4.45
CA GLY A 7 5.46 8.87 -5.51
C GLY A 7 4.07 8.92 -6.15
N TYR A 8 3.98 9.45 -7.37
CA TYR A 8 2.71 9.69 -8.08
C TYR A 8 2.49 8.71 -9.23
N GLY A 9 2.77 7.43 -8.94
CA GLY A 9 2.43 6.28 -9.79
C GLY A 9 0.95 5.91 -9.70
N SER A 10 0.62 4.67 -10.04
CA SER A 10 -0.77 4.17 -10.06
C SER A 10 -1.48 4.32 -8.69
N ILE A 11 -0.80 3.94 -7.60
CA ILE A 11 -1.32 4.10 -6.23
C ILE A 11 -1.34 5.57 -5.81
N GLY A 12 -0.28 6.34 -6.07
CA GLY A 12 -0.24 7.76 -5.70
C GLY A 12 -1.34 8.59 -6.36
N GLN A 13 -1.66 8.32 -7.63
CA GLN A 13 -2.78 8.95 -8.33
C GLN A 13 -4.13 8.55 -7.74
N TYR A 14 -4.30 7.27 -7.40
CA TYR A 14 -5.49 6.79 -6.68
C TYR A 14 -5.66 7.53 -5.35
N LEU A 15 -4.61 7.61 -4.53
CA LEU A 15 -4.63 8.35 -3.27
C LEU A 15 -4.95 9.83 -3.49
N GLY A 16 -4.37 10.46 -4.51
CA GLY A 16 -4.66 11.86 -4.86
C GLY A 16 -6.13 12.08 -5.22
N GLY A 17 -6.74 11.19 -5.99
CA GLY A 17 -8.15 11.26 -6.34
C GLY A 17 -9.08 11.02 -5.15
N VAL A 18 -8.73 10.08 -4.28
CA VAL A 18 -9.53 9.71 -3.10
C VAL A 18 -9.46 10.78 -2.01
N PHE A 19 -8.26 11.17 -1.60
CA PHE A 19 -8.08 12.11 -0.49
C PHE A 19 -8.24 13.58 -0.92
N GLY A 20 -8.05 13.92 -2.20
CA GLY A 20 -8.24 15.28 -2.72
C GLY A 20 -9.68 15.80 -2.64
N ALA A 21 -10.66 14.93 -2.43
CA ALA A 21 -12.05 15.34 -2.20
C ALA A 21 -12.25 16.00 -0.80
N ALA A 22 -11.39 15.70 0.17
CA ALA A 22 -11.54 16.13 1.56
C ALA A 22 -10.34 16.91 2.12
N HIS A 23 -9.19 16.87 1.43
CA HIS A 23 -7.92 17.41 1.92
C HIS A 23 -7.17 18.20 0.84
N ASP A 24 -6.31 19.12 1.27
CA ASP A 24 -5.35 19.81 0.39
C ASP A 24 -4.19 18.86 0.10
N ILE A 25 -3.95 18.53 -1.16
CA ILE A 25 -2.97 17.52 -1.58
C ILE A 25 -1.74 18.18 -2.19
N VAL A 26 -0.58 17.88 -1.64
CA VAL A 26 0.73 18.19 -2.22
C VAL A 26 1.31 16.90 -2.80
N VAL A 27 1.83 16.97 -4.01
CA VAL A 27 2.44 15.81 -4.68
C VAL A 27 3.94 16.03 -4.82
N TYR A 28 4.72 14.97 -4.57
CA TYR A 28 6.16 14.95 -4.74
C TYR A 28 6.59 13.71 -5.54
N ASP A 29 7.14 13.93 -6.72
CA ASP A 29 7.67 12.90 -7.61
C ASP A 29 8.84 13.47 -8.43
N PRO A 30 10.07 13.44 -7.89
CA PRO A 30 11.25 14.02 -8.54
C PRO A 30 11.55 13.44 -9.93
N PRO A 31 11.41 12.12 -10.19
CA PRO A 31 11.53 11.57 -11.54
C PRO A 31 10.59 12.21 -12.56
N LYS A 32 9.43 12.72 -12.13
CA LYS A 32 8.46 13.43 -12.97
C LYS A 32 8.59 14.96 -12.91
N GLY A 33 9.53 15.49 -12.12
CA GLY A 33 9.68 16.93 -11.91
C GLY A 33 8.52 17.57 -11.14
N ILE A 34 7.81 16.81 -10.30
CA ILE A 34 6.63 17.29 -9.57
C ILE A 34 6.99 17.59 -8.11
N GLY A 35 6.64 18.79 -7.66
CA GLY A 35 6.73 19.23 -6.27
C GLY A 35 8.16 19.43 -5.76
N SER A 36 8.26 19.84 -4.51
CA SER A 36 9.53 20.11 -3.83
C SER A 36 9.52 19.60 -2.39
N CYS A 37 10.71 19.38 -1.81
CA CYS A 37 10.82 19.00 -0.40
C CYS A 37 10.21 20.08 0.52
N ALA A 38 10.43 21.36 0.18
CA ALA A 38 9.90 22.49 0.94
C ALA A 38 8.37 22.50 1.00
N GLU A 39 7.68 22.13 -0.09
CA GLU A 39 6.22 22.01 -0.08
C GLU A 39 5.77 20.80 0.74
N MET A 40 6.49 19.67 0.67
CA MET A 40 6.17 18.47 1.45
C MET A 40 6.34 18.68 2.95
N ASP A 41 7.31 19.50 3.37
CA ASP A 41 7.55 19.83 4.78
C ASP A 41 6.39 20.65 5.40
N THR A 42 5.54 21.27 4.58
CA THR A 42 4.31 21.93 5.05
C THR A 42 3.15 20.96 5.33
N CYS A 43 3.30 19.68 4.99
CA CYS A 43 2.25 18.68 5.16
C CYS A 43 2.25 18.11 6.59
N GLU A 44 1.06 17.79 7.10
CA GLU A 44 0.93 17.11 8.40
C GLU A 44 1.42 15.66 8.29
N TRP A 45 0.84 14.92 7.35
CA TRP A 45 1.20 13.54 7.04
C TRP A 45 1.56 13.40 5.56
N VAL A 46 2.49 12.50 5.27
CA VAL A 46 2.91 12.18 3.90
C VAL A 46 2.68 10.71 3.60
N PHE A 47 1.86 10.42 2.59
CA PHE A 47 1.74 9.09 2.02
C PHE A 47 3.01 8.71 1.26
N ILE A 48 3.48 7.48 1.43
CA ILE A 48 4.59 6.90 0.64
C ILE A 48 4.04 5.82 -0.27
N SER A 49 4.03 6.09 -1.58
CA SER A 49 3.56 5.20 -2.64
C SER A 49 4.57 5.12 -3.79
N VAL A 50 5.85 4.95 -3.43
CA VAL A 50 6.97 4.76 -4.35
C VAL A 50 7.16 3.27 -4.68
N PRO A 51 7.83 2.95 -5.80
CA PRO A 51 8.12 1.55 -6.14
C PRO A 51 9.01 0.87 -5.08
N THR A 52 8.88 -0.45 -4.97
CA THR A 52 9.73 -1.31 -4.15
C THR A 52 10.09 -2.58 -4.92
N PRO A 53 10.92 -2.44 -5.98
CA PRO A 53 11.19 -3.54 -6.92
C PRO A 53 11.87 -4.72 -6.24
N GLU A 54 11.78 -5.89 -6.87
CA GLU A 54 12.54 -7.07 -6.48
C GLU A 54 14.02 -6.92 -6.89
N LEU A 55 14.93 -7.26 -5.98
CA LEU A 55 16.37 -7.35 -6.24
C LEU A 55 16.73 -8.71 -6.87
N PRO A 56 17.93 -8.86 -7.46
CA PRO A 56 18.34 -10.13 -8.08
C PRO A 56 18.33 -11.36 -7.16
N ASP A 57 18.37 -11.14 -5.83
CA ASP A 57 18.29 -12.20 -4.81
C ASP A 57 16.86 -12.49 -4.33
N GLY A 58 15.85 -11.84 -4.92
CA GLY A 58 14.44 -11.96 -4.56
C GLY A 58 14.00 -11.07 -3.40
N SER A 59 14.91 -10.29 -2.81
CA SER A 59 14.56 -9.39 -1.71
C SER A 59 13.89 -8.10 -2.20
N CYS A 60 13.08 -7.49 -1.35
CA CYS A 60 12.37 -6.25 -1.66
C CYS A 60 13.30 -5.03 -1.50
N ASP A 61 13.54 -4.28 -2.58
CA ASP A 61 14.28 -3.02 -2.53
C ASP A 61 13.43 -1.93 -1.87
N THR A 62 13.88 -1.46 -0.71
CA THR A 62 13.22 -0.38 0.05
C THR A 62 13.96 0.96 -0.06
N SER A 63 14.94 1.07 -0.96
CA SER A 63 15.79 2.26 -1.10
C SER A 63 15.00 3.55 -1.40
N TYR A 64 13.95 3.46 -2.21
CA TYR A 64 13.09 4.62 -2.51
C TYR A 64 12.25 5.06 -1.31
N VAL A 65 11.69 4.11 -0.55
CA VAL A 65 10.97 4.41 0.70
C VAL A 65 11.91 5.06 1.69
N GLU A 66 13.11 4.50 1.87
CA GLU A 66 14.13 5.04 2.75
C GLU A 66 14.60 6.44 2.31
N SER A 67 14.73 6.69 1.00
CA SER A 67 15.07 8.02 0.47
C SER A 67 14.01 9.07 0.81
N VAL A 68 12.72 8.72 0.69
CA VAL A 68 11.59 9.59 1.07
C VAL A 68 11.64 9.89 2.57
N VAL A 69 11.72 8.86 3.41
CA VAL A 69 11.77 9.01 4.87
C VAL A 69 12.99 9.83 5.31
N ARG A 70 14.14 9.65 4.66
CA ARG A 70 15.36 10.42 4.94
C ARG A 70 15.20 11.90 4.58
N THR A 71 14.63 12.19 3.42
CA THR A 71 14.67 13.53 2.81
C THR A 71 13.55 14.44 3.31
N LEU A 72 12.32 13.92 3.46
CA LEU A 72 11.16 14.74 3.79
C LEU A 72 10.97 14.86 5.30
N THR A 73 10.42 15.97 5.77
CA THR A 73 10.20 16.25 7.20
C THR A 73 8.77 16.74 7.47
N PRO A 74 7.74 15.90 7.22
CA PRO A 74 6.36 16.27 7.54
C PRO A 74 6.17 16.48 9.04
N ALA A 75 5.23 17.33 9.41
CA ALA A 75 5.05 17.77 10.78
C ALA A 75 4.70 16.62 11.75
N ARG A 76 3.97 15.60 11.28
CA ARG A 76 3.54 14.45 12.09
C ARG A 76 4.22 13.14 11.73
N GLY A 77 4.38 12.82 10.45
CA GLY A 77 5.00 11.55 10.04
C GLY A 77 4.55 11.04 8.67
N PHE A 78 4.74 9.74 8.45
CA PHE A 78 4.48 9.09 7.17
C PHE A 78 3.41 8.02 7.27
N ILE A 79 2.67 7.84 6.17
CA ILE A 79 1.71 6.75 5.96
C ILE A 79 2.24 5.91 4.78
N CYS A 80 2.82 4.74 5.05
CA CYS A 80 3.46 3.93 4.01
C CYS A 80 2.47 2.94 3.38
N HIS A 81 2.14 3.14 2.10
CA HIS A 81 1.37 2.20 1.27
C HIS A 81 2.25 1.30 0.40
N SER A 82 3.50 1.73 0.17
CA SER A 82 4.49 0.97 -0.61
C SER A 82 4.75 -0.37 0.08
N THR A 83 4.69 -1.49 -0.64
CA THR A 83 4.93 -2.81 -0.02
C THR A 83 6.40 -2.92 0.39
N VAL A 84 6.69 -3.16 1.66
CA VAL A 84 8.06 -3.23 2.20
C VAL A 84 8.33 -4.57 2.86
N ALA A 85 9.60 -4.98 2.96
CA ALA A 85 10.00 -6.17 3.73
C ALA A 85 9.61 -6.03 5.22
N VAL A 86 9.30 -7.16 5.87
CA VAL A 86 8.94 -7.18 7.29
C VAL A 86 10.09 -6.63 8.15
N GLY A 87 9.76 -5.72 9.07
CA GLY A 87 10.68 -4.98 9.92
C GLY A 87 11.18 -3.66 9.31
N THR A 88 10.79 -3.31 8.08
CA THR A 88 11.24 -2.06 7.45
C THR A 88 10.72 -0.83 8.20
N THR A 89 9.45 -0.83 8.58
CA THR A 89 8.81 0.32 9.23
C THR A 89 9.47 0.64 10.58
N GLU A 90 9.73 -0.37 11.40
CA GLU A 90 10.43 -0.22 12.69
C GLU A 90 11.87 0.27 12.47
N ARG A 91 12.60 -0.36 11.55
CA ARG A 91 13.99 0.00 11.23
C ARG A 91 14.10 1.45 10.80
N LEU A 92 13.23 1.91 9.90
CA LEU A 92 13.24 3.28 9.40
C LEU A 92 12.80 4.29 10.47
N SER A 93 11.75 3.95 11.24
CA SER A 93 11.29 4.79 12.35
C SER A 93 12.40 5.01 13.37
N ALA A 94 13.08 3.94 13.79
CA ALA A 94 14.18 3.99 14.75
C ALA A 94 15.41 4.72 14.18
N ARG A 95 15.77 4.47 12.92
CA ARG A 95 16.96 5.06 12.27
C ARG A 95 16.83 6.58 12.12
N TYR A 96 15.65 7.07 11.76
CA TYR A 96 15.45 8.48 11.43
C TYR A 96 14.68 9.28 12.49
N GLY A 97 14.22 8.63 13.56
CA GLY A 97 13.43 9.29 14.61
C GLY A 97 12.09 9.84 14.08
N LYS A 98 11.50 9.16 13.09
CA LYS A 98 10.28 9.60 12.39
C LYS A 98 9.16 8.61 12.63
N ARG A 99 7.93 9.10 12.81
CA ARG A 99 6.75 8.24 12.95
C ARG A 99 6.34 7.72 11.58
N ILE A 100 6.16 6.40 11.45
CA ILE A 100 5.69 5.76 10.22
C ILE A 100 4.54 4.82 10.59
N VAL A 101 3.42 4.98 9.90
CA VAL A 101 2.27 4.05 9.96
C VAL A 101 2.23 3.30 8.64
N PHE A 102 2.48 1.99 8.67
CA PHE A 102 2.30 1.13 7.51
C PHE A 102 0.82 0.80 7.33
N VAL A 103 0.27 1.11 6.15
CA VAL A 103 -1.11 0.85 5.79
C VAL A 103 -1.12 0.02 4.51
N PRO A 104 -1.37 -1.30 4.59
CA PRO A 104 -1.41 -2.16 3.41
C PRO A 104 -2.35 -1.62 2.33
N GLU A 105 -1.83 -1.47 1.11
CA GLU A 105 -2.66 -1.13 -0.04
C GLU A 105 -3.17 -2.39 -0.73
N PHE A 106 -4.49 -2.48 -0.90
CA PHE A 106 -5.17 -3.58 -1.59
C PHE A 106 -5.75 -3.14 -2.93
N ALA A 107 -5.72 -1.86 -3.31
CA ALA A 107 -6.26 -1.35 -4.57
C ALA A 107 -5.51 -1.85 -5.84
N GLY A 108 -4.35 -2.49 -5.68
CA GLY A 108 -3.55 -3.06 -6.78
C GLY A 108 -3.21 -2.05 -7.88
N GLU A 109 -2.55 -2.51 -8.94
CA GLU A 109 -2.26 -1.65 -10.10
C GLU A 109 -3.36 -1.71 -11.18
N ALA A 110 -4.13 -2.79 -11.20
CA ALA A 110 -5.21 -3.01 -12.17
C ALA A 110 -6.33 -1.96 -11.97
N PRO A 111 -6.72 -1.20 -13.02
CA PRO A 111 -7.73 -0.14 -12.90
C PRO A 111 -9.11 -0.60 -12.41
N ASP A 112 -9.46 -1.86 -12.69
CA ASP A 112 -10.73 -2.50 -12.34
C ASP A 112 -10.67 -3.27 -11.01
N HIS A 113 -9.56 -3.18 -10.27
CA HIS A 113 -9.44 -3.86 -8.99
C HIS A 113 -10.53 -3.38 -8.02
N ARG A 114 -11.26 -4.32 -7.41
CA ARG A 114 -12.44 -4.04 -6.57
C ARG A 114 -12.22 -2.92 -5.54
N TYR A 115 -11.05 -2.87 -4.90
CA TYR A 115 -10.74 -1.89 -3.86
C TYR A 115 -10.38 -0.49 -4.36
N ARG A 116 -10.33 -0.27 -5.69
CA ARG A 116 -10.29 1.09 -6.28
C ARG A 116 -11.63 1.81 -6.18
N ASN A 117 -12.74 1.08 -6.10
CA ASN A 117 -14.00 1.67 -5.66
C ASN A 117 -13.96 1.81 -4.13
N ILE A 118 -14.07 3.06 -3.65
CA ILE A 118 -14.06 3.38 -2.22
C ILE A 118 -15.15 2.64 -1.44
N GLU A 119 -16.31 2.38 -2.05
CA GLU A 119 -17.45 1.69 -1.43
C GLU A 119 -17.12 0.23 -1.08
N ASN A 120 -16.20 -0.38 -1.83
CA ASN A 120 -15.76 -1.76 -1.60
C ASN A 120 -14.69 -1.87 -0.51
N ARG A 121 -14.11 -0.74 -0.06
CA ARG A 121 -13.03 -0.72 0.92
C ARG A 121 -13.58 -0.40 2.32
N THR A 122 -13.98 -1.45 3.03
CA THR A 122 -14.66 -1.38 4.34
C THR A 122 -13.76 -1.66 5.53
N PHE A 123 -12.44 -1.79 5.33
CA PHE A 123 -11.48 -1.98 6.40
C PHE A 123 -10.10 -1.40 6.08
N PHE A 124 -9.38 -1.04 7.15
CA PHE A 124 -7.98 -0.65 7.14
C PHE A 124 -7.21 -1.30 8.29
N ILE A 125 -5.95 -1.58 8.03
CA ILE A 125 -4.98 -2.08 9.01
C ILE A 125 -3.93 -0.99 9.16
N LEU A 126 -3.75 -0.50 10.38
CA LEU A 126 -2.86 0.60 10.72
C LEU A 126 -1.72 0.03 11.58
N GLY A 127 -0.58 -0.22 10.95
CA GLY A 127 0.62 -0.78 11.59
C GLY A 127 1.59 0.31 12.03
N GLY A 128 1.70 0.60 13.33
CA GLY A 128 2.50 1.72 13.82
C GLY A 128 2.45 1.87 15.34
N GLU A 129 3.09 2.92 15.85
CA GLU A 129 2.94 3.30 17.26
C GLU A 129 1.47 3.64 17.57
N PRO A 130 0.95 3.31 18.77
CA PRO A 130 -0.46 3.52 19.12
C PRO A 130 -0.96 4.95 18.90
N GLU A 131 -0.16 5.95 19.26
CA GLU A 131 -0.51 7.36 19.08
C GLU A 131 -0.57 7.73 17.60
N ALA A 132 0.40 7.26 16.81
CA ALA A 132 0.46 7.53 15.37
C ALA A 132 -0.71 6.90 14.61
N THR A 133 -1.07 5.65 14.95
CA THR A 133 -2.19 4.96 14.30
C THR A 133 -3.54 5.62 14.66
N THR A 134 -3.70 6.07 15.91
CA THR A 134 -4.88 6.83 16.37
C THR A 134 -5.02 8.17 15.65
N GLU A 135 -3.90 8.86 15.38
CA GLU A 135 -3.91 10.11 14.59
C GLU A 135 -4.22 9.89 13.10
N VAL A 136 -3.87 8.72 12.55
CA VAL A 136 -4.07 8.39 11.13
C VAL A 136 -5.50 7.92 10.82
N GLU A 137 -6.15 7.19 11.73
CA GLU A 137 -7.52 6.68 11.52
C GLU A 137 -8.50 7.77 11.03
N PRO A 138 -8.62 8.95 11.67
CA PRO A 138 -9.56 9.99 11.24
C PRO A 138 -9.33 10.48 9.80
N ILE A 139 -8.09 10.39 9.30
CA ILE A 139 -7.74 10.76 7.92
C ILE A 139 -8.47 9.83 6.95
N PHE A 140 -8.39 8.52 7.18
CA PHE A 140 -9.09 7.52 6.38
C PHE A 140 -10.60 7.55 6.62
N ALA A 141 -11.06 7.66 7.87
CA ALA A 141 -12.48 7.71 8.21
C ALA A 141 -13.21 8.90 7.54
N SER A 142 -12.50 10.03 7.34
CA SER A 142 -13.06 11.20 6.65
C SER A 142 -13.41 10.95 5.18
N VAL A 143 -12.81 9.94 4.55
CA VAL A 143 -13.01 9.63 3.12
C VAL A 143 -13.80 8.35 2.92
N TYR A 144 -13.53 7.31 3.70
CA TYR A 144 -14.18 5.99 3.57
C TYR A 144 -15.41 5.84 4.47
N GLY A 145 -15.71 6.83 5.31
CA GLY A 145 -16.89 6.86 6.17
C GLY A 145 -16.73 6.11 7.49
N ALA A 146 -17.62 6.43 8.44
CA ALA A 146 -17.57 5.94 9.81
C ALA A 146 -17.87 4.43 9.97
N SER A 147 -18.40 3.77 8.95
CA SER A 147 -18.66 2.33 8.95
C SER A 147 -17.42 1.49 8.64
N CYS A 148 -16.31 2.13 8.24
CA CYS A 148 -15.06 1.44 7.96
C CYS A 148 -14.44 0.91 9.25
N ARG A 149 -13.96 -0.34 9.23
CA ARG A 149 -13.31 -0.95 10.40
C ARG A 149 -11.82 -0.67 10.40
N PHE A 150 -11.29 -0.19 11.51
CA PHE A 150 -9.87 0.08 11.69
C PHE A 150 -9.26 -0.93 12.67
N SER A 151 -8.12 -1.52 12.29
CA SER A 151 -7.36 -2.44 13.13
C SER A 151 -5.98 -1.85 13.40
N HIS A 152 -5.72 -1.50 14.66
CA HIS A 152 -4.43 -0.97 15.10
C HIS A 152 -3.55 -2.14 15.52
N VAL A 153 -2.39 -2.27 14.89
CA VAL A 153 -1.49 -3.41 15.05
C VAL A 153 -0.04 -2.94 15.06
N SER A 154 0.89 -3.84 15.38
CA SER A 154 2.31 -3.57 15.19
C SER A 154 2.65 -3.41 13.70
N PRO A 155 3.73 -2.68 13.34
CA PRO A 155 4.15 -2.58 11.95
C PRO A 155 4.41 -3.94 11.30
N ARG A 156 5.04 -4.88 12.03
CA ARG A 156 5.34 -6.23 11.51
C ARG A 156 4.08 -7.02 11.18
N GLU A 157 3.05 -6.94 12.02
CA GLU A 157 1.77 -7.61 11.74
C GLU A 157 1.15 -7.08 10.44
N ALA A 158 1.11 -5.76 10.26
CA ALA A 158 0.57 -5.16 9.05
C ALA A 158 1.40 -5.51 7.80
N GLU A 159 2.73 -5.48 7.90
CA GLU A 159 3.66 -5.89 6.82
C GLU A 159 3.44 -7.36 6.43
N ILE A 160 3.33 -8.27 7.41
CA ILE A 160 3.05 -9.69 7.18
C ILE A 160 1.69 -9.87 6.50
N VAL A 161 0.64 -9.19 6.95
CA VAL A 161 -0.70 -9.28 6.32
C VAL A 161 -0.62 -8.92 4.84
N LYS A 162 0.17 -7.92 4.46
CA LYS A 162 0.35 -7.55 3.06
C LYS A 162 1.02 -8.67 2.24
N TYR A 163 2.03 -9.33 2.80
CA TYR A 163 2.66 -10.50 2.16
C TYR A 163 1.71 -11.69 2.08
N MET A 164 0.91 -11.95 3.11
CA MET A 164 -0.08 -13.03 3.10
C MET A 164 -1.08 -12.86 1.95
N GLU A 165 -1.60 -11.65 1.75
CA GLU A 165 -2.51 -11.34 0.64
C GLU A 165 -1.85 -11.64 -0.72
N ASN A 166 -0.67 -11.06 -0.96
CA ASN A 166 0.02 -11.20 -2.24
C ASN A 166 0.42 -12.67 -2.52
N ALA A 167 0.92 -13.38 -1.51
CA ALA A 167 1.29 -14.79 -1.61
C ALA A 167 0.07 -15.68 -1.86
N PHE A 168 -1.08 -15.38 -1.23
CA PHE A 168 -2.31 -16.12 -1.47
C PHE A 168 -2.87 -15.89 -2.88
N LEU A 169 -2.81 -14.65 -3.39
CA LEU A 169 -3.20 -14.36 -4.77
C LEU A 169 -2.29 -15.07 -5.78
N ALA A 170 -0.98 -15.06 -5.56
CA ALA A 170 -0.02 -15.80 -6.37
C ALA A 170 -0.32 -17.31 -6.34
N LEU A 171 -0.56 -17.87 -5.16
CA LEU A 171 -0.91 -19.28 -5.00
C LEU A 171 -2.15 -19.67 -5.82
N LYS A 172 -3.20 -18.83 -5.84
CA LYS A 172 -4.40 -19.10 -6.63
C LYS A 172 -4.10 -19.17 -8.14
N VAL A 173 -3.25 -18.27 -8.63
CA VAL A 173 -2.85 -18.27 -10.05
C VAL A 173 -2.02 -19.51 -10.35
N THR A 174 -1.01 -19.80 -9.53
CA THR A 174 -0.18 -21.01 -9.68
C THR A 174 -1.04 -22.27 -9.66
N PHE A 175 -1.95 -22.40 -8.69
CA PHE A 175 -2.87 -23.53 -8.61
C PHE A 175 -3.65 -23.72 -9.92
N CYS A 176 -4.25 -22.65 -10.45
CA CYS A 176 -4.97 -22.71 -11.71
C CYS A 176 -4.08 -23.11 -12.90
N ASN A 177 -2.85 -22.59 -12.96
CA ASN A 177 -1.90 -22.90 -14.04
C ASN A 177 -1.44 -24.36 -14.00
N GLU A 178 -1.14 -24.91 -12.82
CA GLU A 178 -0.76 -26.31 -12.66
C GLU A 178 -1.85 -27.27 -13.17
N PHE A 179 -3.12 -26.96 -12.86
CA PHE A 179 -4.24 -27.75 -13.38
C PHE A 179 -4.52 -27.52 -14.87
N PHE A 180 -4.18 -26.36 -15.40
CA PHE A 180 -4.20 -26.12 -16.85
C PHE A 180 -3.18 -27.01 -17.56
N ASP A 181 -1.94 -27.03 -17.09
CA ASP A 181 -0.87 -27.87 -17.67
C ASP A 181 -1.20 -29.36 -17.55
N LEU A 182 -1.75 -29.80 -16.42
CA LEU A 182 -2.25 -31.17 -16.25
C LEU A 182 -3.36 -31.50 -17.27
N ALA A 183 -4.32 -30.59 -17.47
CA ALA A 183 -5.41 -30.79 -18.42
C ALA A 183 -4.88 -30.95 -19.86
N GLN A 184 -3.90 -30.14 -20.25
CA GLN A 184 -3.21 -30.28 -21.54
C GLN A 184 -2.49 -31.63 -21.65
N ALA A 185 -1.78 -32.04 -20.60
CA ALA A 185 -1.02 -33.29 -20.58
C ALA A 185 -1.89 -34.55 -20.74
N VAL A 186 -3.13 -34.52 -20.23
CA VAL A 186 -4.07 -35.66 -20.32
C VAL A 186 -5.14 -35.50 -21.40
N GLY A 187 -5.08 -34.43 -22.20
CA GLY A 187 -5.97 -34.20 -23.34
C GLY A 187 -7.42 -33.85 -22.96
N VAL A 188 -7.64 -33.13 -21.86
CA VAL A 188 -8.97 -32.68 -21.42
C VAL A 188 -9.09 -31.15 -21.44
N ASP A 189 -10.32 -30.66 -21.60
CA ASP A 189 -10.61 -29.21 -21.65
C ASP A 189 -10.59 -28.60 -20.24
N TYR A 190 -9.61 -27.70 -20.02
CA TYR A 190 -9.44 -26.97 -18.77
C TYR A 190 -10.66 -26.13 -18.39
N GLU A 191 -11.28 -25.42 -19.34
CA GLU A 191 -12.41 -24.53 -19.02
C GLU A 191 -13.62 -25.33 -18.55
N ARG A 192 -13.83 -26.51 -19.16
CA ARG A 192 -14.88 -27.43 -18.73
C ARG A 192 -14.64 -27.94 -17.31
N ILE A 193 -13.45 -28.41 -16.99
CA ILE A 193 -13.17 -28.94 -15.63
C ILE A 193 -13.14 -27.82 -14.58
N ARG A 194 -12.65 -26.62 -14.91
CA ARG A 194 -12.71 -25.44 -14.04
C ARG A 194 -14.17 -25.08 -13.73
N GLY A 195 -15.03 -25.08 -14.74
CA GLY A 195 -16.46 -24.85 -14.57
C GLY A 195 -17.16 -25.91 -13.71
N LEU A 196 -16.75 -27.18 -13.80
CA LEU A 196 -17.27 -28.26 -12.95
C LEU A 196 -16.81 -28.13 -11.49
N TRP A 197 -15.59 -27.65 -11.24
CA TRP A 197 -15.04 -27.45 -9.90
C TRP A 197 -15.67 -26.26 -9.16
N LEU A 198 -16.04 -25.20 -9.89
CA LEU A 198 -16.61 -23.97 -9.33
C LEU A 198 -18.13 -24.01 -9.09
N GLN A 199 -18.79 -25.16 -9.33
CA GLN A 199 -20.21 -25.36 -8.99
C GLN A 199 -20.43 -25.37 -7.48
#